data_AF-A0A7V5QCB3-F1
#
_entry.id   AF-A0A7V5QCB3-F1
#
_cell.length_a   1.000
_cell.length_b   1.000
_cell.length_c   1.000
_cell.angle_alpha   90.00
_cell.angle_beta   90.00
_cell.angle_gamma   90.00
#
_symmetry.space_group_name_H-M   'P 1'
#
loop_
_entity.id
_entity.type
_entity.pdbx_description
1 polymer ?
#
loop_
_entity_poly.entity_id
_entity_poly.type
_entity_poly.pdbx_seq_one_letter_code
_entity_poly.pdbx_strand_id
1 'polypeptide(L)'
;MQKALVLDAGKCTGCKQCELACSFEHEGIFNVSRSRIRVFVFEEEARFIPYTCTQCDQAWCMQVCPVGAITSDAASGVKSVNEATCVGCKVCTIACPFGTI
;
A
#
# COMPACT_ATOMS: atom_id res chain seq x y z
N MET A 1 -8.70 -10.00 14.96
CA MET A 1 -9.07 -10.61 13.66
C MET A 1 -8.42 -9.76 12.58
N GLN A 2 -7.70 -10.38 11.65
CA GLN A 2 -7.01 -9.63 10.60
C GLN A 2 -8.03 -8.95 9.67
N LYS A 3 -7.92 -7.63 9.51
CA LYS A 3 -8.75 -6.88 8.56
C LYS A 3 -8.21 -7.10 7.15
N ALA A 4 -9.12 -7.28 6.19
CA ALA A 4 -8.78 -7.41 4.78
C ALA A 4 -9.59 -6.40 3.95
N LEU A 5 -8.94 -5.81 2.95
CA LEU A 5 -9.57 -4.96 1.96
C LEU A 5 -9.89 -5.81 0.73
N VAL A 6 -11.16 -5.87 0.33
CA VAL A 6 -11.60 -6.58 -0.87
C VAL A 6 -11.85 -5.56 -1.97
N LEU A 7 -11.10 -5.69 -3.07
CA LEU A 7 -11.20 -4.81 -4.24
C LEU A 7 -11.87 -5.55 -5.39
N ASP A 8 -12.99 -5.02 -5.88
CA ASP A 8 -13.67 -5.52 -7.07
C ASP A 8 -13.21 -4.72 -8.29
N ALA A 9 -12.26 -5.27 -9.04
CA ALA A 9 -11.72 -4.63 -10.23
C ALA A 9 -12.77 -4.46 -11.35
N GLY A 10 -13.83 -5.27 -11.38
CA GLY A 10 -14.89 -5.16 -12.39
C GLY A 10 -15.75 -3.89 -12.22
N LYS A 11 -15.71 -3.26 -11.04
CA LYS A 11 -16.40 -1.99 -10.76
C LYS A 11 -15.49 -0.76 -10.86
N CYS A 12 -14.19 -0.95 -11.08
CA CYS A 12 -13.27 0.18 -11.15
C CYS A 12 -13.40 0.89 -12.50
N THR A 13 -13.67 2.20 -12.46
CA THR A 13 -13.81 3.04 -13.67
C THR A 13 -12.54 3.82 -14.03
N GLY A 14 -11.47 3.68 -13.25
CA GLY A 14 -10.24 4.43 -13.46
C GLY A 14 -10.30 5.90 -13.02
N CYS A 15 -11.28 6.32 -12.22
CA CYS A 15 -11.48 7.74 -11.83
C CYS A 15 -10.37 8.33 -10.93
N LYS A 16 -9.47 7.51 -10.38
CA LYS A 16 -8.34 7.89 -9.50
C LYS A 16 -8.72 8.66 -8.22
N GLN A 17 -10.00 8.68 -7.83
CA GLN A 17 -10.43 9.33 -6.59
C GLN A 17 -9.80 8.70 -5.34
N CYS A 18 -9.59 7.39 -5.32
CA CYS A 18 -8.89 6.71 -4.23
C CYS A 18 -7.42 7.15 -4.12
N GLU A 19 -6.74 7.41 -5.26
CA GLU A 19 -5.37 7.92 -5.26
C GLU A 19 -5.33 9.35 -4.70
N LEU A 20 -6.25 10.21 -5.15
CA LEU A 20 -6.35 11.59 -4.67
C LEU A 20 -6.71 11.68 -3.18
N ALA A 21 -7.64 10.85 -2.72
CA ALA A 21 -8.01 10.80 -1.31
C ALA A 21 -6.82 10.37 -0.44
N CYS A 22 -6.05 9.37 -0.90
CA CYS A 22 -4.87 8.90 -0.19
C CYS A 22 -3.77 9.96 -0.11
N SER A 23 -3.48 10.66 -1.21
CA SER A 23 -2.48 11.75 -1.18
C SER A 23 -2.94 12.92 -0.32
N PHE A 24 -4.24 13.23 -0.32
CA PHE A 24 -4.77 14.30 0.52
C PHE A 24 -4.66 13.96 2.00
N GLU A 25 -5.06 12.74 2.39
CA GLU A 25 -5.02 12.29 3.78
C GLU A 25 -3.60 12.29 4.37
N HIS A 26 -2.62 11.82 3.60
CA HIS A 26 -1.27 11.62 4.13
C HIS A 26 -0.28 12.75 3.80
N GLU A 27 -0.53 13.55 2.78
CA GLU A 27 0.40 14.58 2.30
C GLU A 27 -0.25 15.97 2.22
N GLY A 28 -1.56 16.09 2.48
CA GLY A 28 -2.30 17.35 2.40
C GLY A 28 -2.48 17.92 0.99
N ILE A 29 -2.20 17.11 -0.05
CA ILE A 29 -2.20 17.55 -1.45
C ILE A 29 -3.01 16.61 -2.34
N PHE A 30 -3.61 17.17 -3.39
CA PHE A 30 -4.30 16.40 -4.44
C PHE A 30 -3.29 16.02 -5.54
N ASN A 31 -2.52 14.96 -5.31
CA ASN A 31 -1.50 14.51 -6.25
C ASN A 31 -1.41 12.98 -6.29
N VAL A 32 -1.90 12.39 -7.37
CA VAL A 32 -1.88 10.94 -7.59
C VAL A 32 -0.48 10.35 -7.47
N SER A 33 0.58 11.05 -7.88
CA SER A 33 1.97 10.56 -7.79
C SER A 33 2.44 10.36 -6.35
N ARG A 34 1.80 11.01 -5.37
CA ARG A 34 2.11 10.93 -3.94
C ARG A 34 1.19 9.96 -3.17
N SER A 35 0.26 9.31 -3.88
CA SER A 35 -0.62 8.31 -3.30
C SER A 35 0.10 7.00 -2.94
N ARG A 36 -0.33 6.37 -1.84
CA ARG A 36 0.04 4.99 -1.43
C ARG A 36 -0.88 3.94 -2.06
N ILE A 37 -1.96 4.37 -2.73
CA ILE A 37 -2.88 3.56 -3.54
C ILE A 37 -2.58 3.81 -5.02
N ARG A 38 -2.72 2.80 -5.87
CA ARG A 38 -2.52 2.93 -7.32
C ARG A 38 -3.65 2.28 -8.09
N VAL A 39 -4.04 2.89 -9.21
CA VAL A 39 -4.89 2.25 -10.22
C VAL A 39 -4.03 1.98 -11.45
N PHE A 40 -3.81 0.70 -11.73
CA PHE A 40 -3.17 0.26 -12.96
C PHE A 40 -4.18 0.32 -14.11
N VAL A 41 -3.73 0.81 -15.26
CA VAL A 41 -4.56 1.00 -16.45
C VAL A 41 -4.06 0.05 -17.52
N PHE A 42 -4.93 -0.86 -17.96
CA PHE A 42 -4.74 -1.69 -19.14
C PHE A 42 -5.57 -1.07 -20.26
N GLU A 43 -4.92 -0.25 -21.08
CA GLU A 43 -5.60 0.59 -22.07
C GLU A 43 -6.27 -0.23 -23.17
N GLU A 44 -5.63 -1.31 -23.63
CA GLU A 44 -6.13 -2.17 -24.71
C GLU A 44 -7.47 -2.84 -24.35
N GLU A 45 -7.62 -3.25 -23.09
CA GLU A 45 -8.82 -3.91 -22.58
C GLU A 45 -9.78 -2.95 -21.85
N ALA A 46 -9.47 -1.64 -21.82
CA ALA A 46 -10.17 -0.65 -21.01
C ALA A 46 -10.41 -1.11 -19.56
N ARG A 47 -9.41 -1.79 -18.97
CA ARG A 47 -9.51 -2.41 -17.66
C ARG A 47 -8.69 -1.66 -16.62
N PHE A 48 -9.31 -1.39 -15.48
CA PHE A 48 -8.71 -0.63 -14.39
C PHE A 48 -8.60 -1.52 -13.15
N ILE A 49 -7.39 -1.65 -12.60
CA ILE A 49 -7.15 -2.51 -11.44
C ILE A 49 -6.58 -1.65 -10.31
N PRO A 50 -7.36 -1.34 -9.27
CA PRO A 50 -6.84 -0.72 -8.07
C PRO A 50 -6.01 -1.76 -7.31
N TYR A 51 -4.84 -1.35 -6.80
CA TYR A 51 -4.03 -2.16 -5.91
C TYR A 51 -3.43 -1.30 -4.79
N THR A 52 -3.29 -1.92 -3.62
CA THR A 52 -2.81 -1.32 -2.38
C THR A 52 -1.84 -2.27 -1.71
N CYS A 53 -1.19 -1.84 -0.62
CA CYS A 53 -0.56 -2.79 0.29
C CYS A 53 -1.57 -3.86 0.69
N THR A 54 -1.20 -5.13 0.46
CA THR A 54 -2.05 -6.30 0.66
C THR A 54 -2.19 -6.69 2.14
N GLN A 55 -1.43 -6.04 3.03
CA GLN A 55 -1.45 -6.29 4.46
C GLN A 55 -1.23 -7.78 4.81
N CYS A 56 -0.31 -8.42 4.05
CA CYS A 56 0.02 -9.85 4.13
C CYS A 56 0.07 -10.36 5.57
N ASP A 57 -0.50 -11.53 5.84
CA ASP A 57 -0.32 -12.21 7.14
C ASP A 57 1.17 -12.48 7.42
N GLN A 58 1.83 -13.16 6.47
CA GLN A 58 3.29 -13.26 6.43
C GLN A 58 3.91 -12.08 5.66
N ALA A 59 4.20 -11.00 6.38
CA ALA A 59 4.80 -9.80 5.80
C ALA A 59 6.34 -9.92 5.69
N TRP A 60 6.85 -10.30 4.51
CA TRP A 60 8.30 -10.37 4.29
C TRP A 60 8.99 -9.01 4.45
N CYS A 61 8.34 -7.91 4.07
CA CYS A 61 8.84 -6.56 4.30
C CYS A 61 9.14 -6.27 5.79
N MET A 62 8.34 -6.84 6.70
CA MET A 62 8.55 -6.74 8.15
C MET A 62 9.74 -7.60 8.60
N GLN A 63 9.83 -8.85 8.11
CA GLN A 63 10.89 -9.79 8.50
C GLN A 63 12.29 -9.31 8.09
N VAL A 64 12.41 -8.63 6.94
CA VAL A 64 13.71 -8.12 6.46
C VAL A 64 14.12 -6.79 7.06
N CYS A 65 13.26 -6.14 7.87
CA CYS A 65 13.56 -4.83 8.41
C CYS A 65 14.62 -4.94 9.53
N PRO A 66 15.86 -4.43 9.33
CA PRO A 66 16.97 -4.67 10.27
C PRO A 66 16.78 -3.95 11.62
N VAL A 67 15.93 -2.92 11.65
CA VAL A 67 15.65 -2.10 12.83
C VAL A 67 14.23 -2.32 13.38
N GLY A 68 13.47 -3.26 12.80
CA GLY A 68 12.11 -3.55 13.27
C GLY A 68 11.12 -2.38 13.13
N ALA A 69 11.31 -1.50 12.15
CA ALA A 69 10.46 -0.31 11.97
C ALA A 69 9.04 -0.64 11.45
N ILE A 70 8.84 -1.80 10.83
CA ILE A 70 7.52 -2.25 10.41
C ILE A 70 6.95 -3.13 11.51
N THR A 71 5.77 -2.80 12.03
CA THR A 71 5.11 -3.56 13.11
C THR A 71 3.70 -3.96 12.71
N SER A 72 3.15 -5.00 13.35
CA SER A 72 1.78 -5.43 13.14
C SER A 72 0.94 -5.11 14.38
N ASP A 73 -0.19 -4.45 14.18
CA ASP A 73 -1.18 -4.23 15.23
C ASP A 73 -1.83 -5.57 15.63
N ALA A 74 -1.87 -5.86 16.93
CA ALA A 74 -2.34 -7.14 17.44
C ALA A 74 -3.86 -7.35 17.27
N ALA A 75 -4.64 -6.26 17.28
CA ALA A 75 -6.10 -6.33 17.18
C ALA A 75 -6.56 -6.54 15.73
N SER A 76 -5.98 -5.76 14.80
CA SER A 76 -6.40 -5.67 13.40
C SER A 76 -5.48 -6.36 12.40
N GLY A 77 -4.26 -6.73 12.80
CA GLY A 77 -3.25 -7.30 11.91
C GLY A 77 -2.71 -6.30 10.86
N VAL A 78 -2.96 -5.00 11.03
CA VAL A 78 -2.46 -3.95 10.13
C VAL A 78 -0.97 -3.75 10.36
N LYS A 79 -0.21 -3.72 9.26
CA LYS A 79 1.21 -3.43 9.23
C LYS A 79 1.41 -1.93 9.03
N SER A 80 2.14 -1.32 9.95
CA SER A 80 2.49 0.11 9.92
C SER A 80 4.00 0.30 9.94
N VAL A 81 4.46 1.40 9.34
CA VAL A 81 5.87 1.81 9.37
C VAL A 81 6.03 2.89 10.43
N ASN A 82 6.89 2.66 11.41
CA ASN A 82 7.30 3.68 12.37
C ASN A 82 8.41 4.53 11.74
N GLU A 83 8.07 5.75 11.34
CA GLU A 83 8.99 6.69 10.70
C GLU A 83 10.17 7.08 11.60
N ALA A 84 9.97 7.16 12.92
CA ALA A 84 11.04 7.51 13.86
C ALA A 84 12.09 6.40 14.00
N THR A 85 11.71 5.15 13.76
CA THR A 85 12.62 3.99 13.80
C THR A 85 13.22 3.68 12.43
N CYS A 86 12.55 4.08 11.34
CA CYS A 86 12.97 3.76 9.98
C CYS A 86 14.27 4.50 9.59
N VAL A 87 15.30 3.76 9.22
CA VAL A 87 16.60 4.30 8.77
C VAL A 87 16.70 4.49 7.25
N GLY A 88 15.61 4.27 6.50
CA GLY A 88 15.58 4.49 5.05
C GLY A 88 16.43 3.52 4.22
N CYS A 89 16.74 2.32 4.73
CA CYS A 89 17.58 1.32 4.03
C CYS A 89 16.92 0.69 2.79
N LYS A 90 15.60 0.82 2.61
CA LYS A 90 14.80 0.32 1.48
C LYS A 90 14.81 -1.20 1.23
N VAL A 91 15.35 -2.01 2.14
CA VAL A 91 15.33 -3.49 1.98
C VAL A 91 13.89 -4.03 1.89
N CYS A 92 12.96 -3.42 2.62
CA CYS A 92 11.53 -3.75 2.56
C CYS A 92 10.90 -3.57 1.17
N THR A 93 11.36 -2.61 0.35
CA THR A 93 10.82 -2.39 -0.99
C THR A 93 11.22 -3.52 -1.94
N ILE A 94 12.42 -4.07 -1.75
CA ILE A 94 12.94 -5.21 -2.54
C ILE A 94 12.24 -6.50 -2.12
N ALA A 95 11.99 -6.67 -0.82
CA ALA A 95 11.33 -7.87 -0.30
C ALA A 95 9.82 -7.92 -0.57
N CYS A 96 9.18 -6.79 -0.89
CA CYS A 96 7.75 -6.78 -1.16
C CYS A 96 7.46 -7.32 -2.58
N PRO A 97 6.80 -8.49 -2.72
CA PRO A 97 6.53 -9.05 -4.04
C PRO A 97 5.53 -8.23 -4.85
N PHE A 98 4.77 -7.35 -4.19
CA PHE A 98 3.78 -6.48 -4.80
C PHE A 98 4.29 -5.05 -5.06
N GLY A 99 5.46 -4.68 -4.54
CA GLY A 99 6.02 -3.34 -4.69
C GLY A 99 5.22 -2.21 -4.02
N THR A 100 4.51 -2.50 -2.93
CA THR A 100 3.56 -1.57 -2.26
C THR A 100 4.07 -1.04 -0.91
N ILE A 101 5.36 -0.68 -0.83
CA ILE A 101 6.00 -0.08 0.36
C ILE A 101 6.13 1.43 0.18
#